data_AF-A0A382TAD6-F1
#
_entry.id   AF-A0A382TAD6-F1
#
_cell.length_a   1.000
_cell.length_b   1.000
_cell.length_c   1.000
_cell.angle_alpha   90.00
_cell.angle_beta   90.00
_cell.angle_gamma   90.00
#
_symmetry.space_group_name_H-M   'P 1'
#
loop_
_entity.id
_entity.type
_entity.pdbx_description
1 polymer ?
#
loop_
_entity_poly.entity_id
_entity_poly.type
_entity_poly.pdbx_seq_one_letter_code
_entity_poly.pdbx_strand_id
1 'polypeptide(L)' 'MFEIQYREPILGGNRKFLAKTRTLMDAIASFNLHKGGFDTPLRVKRINVDGLHTHTRTLDGRYSVPRQV' A
#
# COMPACT_ATOMS: atom_id res chain seq x y z
N MET A 1 8.31 3.82 -7.28
CA MET A 1 6.93 4.22 -6.92
C MET A 1 6.21 3.03 -6.30
N PHE A 2 5.23 3.26 -5.44
CA PHE A 2 4.40 2.21 -4.87
C PHE A 2 2.93 2.46 -5.18
N GLU A 3 2.22 1.40 -5.57
CA GLU A 3 0.75 1.38 -5.65
C GLU A 3 0.22 0.57 -4.47
N ILE A 4 -0.62 1.19 -3.64
CA ILE A 4 -1.28 0.55 -2.50
C ILE A 4 -2.75 0.39 -2.84
N GLN A 5 -3.20 -0.86 -2.94
CA GLN A 5 -4.60 -1.22 -3.11
C GLN A 5 -5.18 -1.53 -1.73
N TYR A 6 -6.35 -0.97 -1.44
CA TYR A 6 -7.02 -1.10 -0.14
C TYR A 6 -8.54 -1.10 -0.32
N ARG A 7 -9.24 -1.63 0.67
CA ARG A 7 -10.69 -1.54 0.76
C ARG A 7 -11.06 -0.29 1.55
N GLU A 8 -11.96 0.52 1.00
CA GLU A 8 -12.44 1.72 1.68
C GLU A 8 -13.37 1.31 2.84
N PRO A 9 -13.14 1.81 4.07
CA PRO A 9 -13.78 1.23 5.26
C PRO A 9 -15.27 1.57 5.42
N ILE A 10 -15.78 2.64 4.80
CA ILE A 10 -17.17 3.08 5.00
C ILE A 10 -18.12 2.39 4.01
N LEU A 11 -17.80 2.45 2.70
CA LEU A 11 -18.66 1.92 1.64
C LEU A 11 -18.08 0.66 0.98
N GLY A 12 -16.95 0.16 1.47
CA GLY A 12 -16.41 -1.15 1.11
C GLY A 12 -15.79 -1.24 -0.30
N GLY A 13 -15.63 -0.11 -1.00
CA GLY A 13 -15.13 -0.07 -2.38
C GLY A 13 -13.62 -0.27 -2.49
N ASN A 14 -13.16 -0.89 -3.58
CA ASN A 14 -11.73 -1.04 -3.85
C ASN A 14 -11.12 0.29 -4.31
N ARG A 15 -10.07 0.74 -3.63
CA ARG A 15 -9.36 1.98 -3.94
C ARG A 15 -7.87 1.72 -4.13
N LYS A 16 -7.22 2.65 -4.84
CA LYS A 16 -5.78 2.69 -5.00
C LYS A 16 -5.20 4.00 -4.50
N PHE A 17 -4.00 3.94 -3.96
CA PHE A 17 -3.19 5.07 -3.54
C PHE A 17 -1.81 4.95 -4.17
N LEU A 18 -1.31 6.05 -4.75
CA LEU A 18 -0.01 6.08 -5.42
C LEU A 18 0.97 6.88 -4.57
N ALA A 19 2.04 6.22 -4.11
CA ALA A 19 3.08 6.83 -3.31
C ALA A 19 4.38 6.93 -4.12
N LYS A 20 4.84 8.16 -4.37
CA LYS A 20 6.15 8.44 -4.99
C LYS A 20 7.26 8.43 -3.95
N THR A 21 7.46 7.30 -3.29
CA THR A 21 8.48 7.12 -2.26
C THR A 21 9.54 6.10 -2.66
N ARG A 22 10.68 6.11 -1.95
CA ARG A 22 11.82 5.23 -2.24
C ARG A 22 11.68 3.86 -1.58
N THR A 23 11.10 3.80 -0.38
CA THR A 23 10.95 2.55 0.38
C THR A 23 9.48 2.20 0.61
N LEU A 24 9.23 0.92 0.89
CA LEU A 24 7.90 0.43 1.24
C LEU A 24 7.36 1.08 2.52
N MET A 25 8.23 1.24 3.53
CA MET A 25 7.83 1.82 4.81
C MET A 25 7.41 3.28 4.65
N ASP A 26 8.11 4.06 3.83
CA ASP A 26 7.71 5.43 3.50
C ASP A 26 6.37 5.46 2.75
N ALA A 27 6.14 4.48 1.87
CA ALA A 27 4.86 4.37 1.16
C ALA A 27 3.70 4.12 2.14
N ILE A 28 3.87 3.19 3.08
CA ILE A 28 2.87 2.89 4.12
C ILE A 28 2.69 4.10 5.06
N ALA A 29 3.77 4.78 5.46
CA ALA A 29 3.70 5.98 6.28
C ALA A 29 2.93 7.10 5.57
N SER A 30 3.18 7.33 4.29
CA SER A 30 2.46 8.33 3.48
C SER A 30 0.98 7.99 3.34
N PHE A 31 0.65 6.71 3.18
CA PHE A 31 -0.72 6.22 3.17
C PHE A 31 -1.40 6.48 4.52
N ASN A 32 -0.73 6.14 5.63
CA ASN A 32 -1.24 6.34 6.99
C ASN A 32 -1.52 7.81 7.29
N LEU A 33 -0.60 8.71 6.90
CA LEU A 33 -0.77 10.14 7.09
C LEU A 33 -1.94 10.68 6.28
N HIS A 34 -2.18 10.14 5.09
CA HIS A 34 -3.28 10.59 4.23
C HIS A 34 -4.64 9.99 4.59
N LYS A 35 -4.69 8.77 5.15
CA LYS A 35 -5.94 8.04 5.45
C LYS A 35 -6.28 7.91 6.93
N GLY A 36 -5.39 8.32 7.85
CA GLY A 36 -5.60 8.16 9.30
C GLY A 36 -5.26 6.76 9.82
N GLY A 37 -4.57 5.94 9.03
CA GLY A 37 -4.29 4.54 9.30
C GLY A 37 -5.06 3.58 8.38
N PHE A 38 -4.79 2.27 8.51
CA PHE A 38 -5.55 1.21 7.84
C PHE A 38 -5.97 0.14 8.84
N ASP A 39 -7.28 -0.11 8.91
CA ASP A 39 -7.86 -1.33 9.50
C ASP A 39 -8.21 -2.38 8.43
N THR A 40 -7.90 -2.10 7.17
CA THR A 40 -8.19 -2.98 6.03
C THR A 40 -6.92 -3.56 5.45
N PRO A 41 -6.94 -4.82 4.97
CA PRO A 41 -5.80 -5.41 4.28
C PRO A 41 -5.32 -4.55 3.11
N LEU A 42 -4.01 -4.41 2.98
CA LEU A 42 -3.33 -3.69 1.91
C LEU A 42 -2.63 -4.67 0.98
N ARG A 43 -2.70 -4.40 -0.32
CA ARG A 43 -1.82 -5.01 -1.32
C ARG A 43 -0.95 -3.92 -1.93
N VAL A 44 0.34 -4.01 -1.73
CA VAL A 44 1.33 -3.01 -2.15
C VAL A 44 2.16 -3.56 -3.30
N LYS A 45 2.18 -2.85 -4.42
CA LYS A 45 2.99 -3.16 -5.59
C LYS A 45 4.12 -2.16 -5.71
N ARG A 46 5.36 -2.65 -5.85
CA ARG A 46 6.50 -1.82 -6.23
C ARG A 46 6.55 -1.68 -7.74
N ILE A 47 6.61 -0.43 -8.20
CA ILE A 47 6.76 -0.04 -9.59
C ILE A 47 8.13 0.63 -9.74
N ASN A 48 8.97 0.07 -10.61
CA ASN A 48 10.30 0.57 -10.91
C ASN A 48 10.25 1.87 -11.75
N VAL A 49 11.41 2.45 -11.98
CA VAL A 49 11.57 3.66 -12.80
C VAL A 49 11.09 3.42 -14.25
N ASP A 50 11.31 2.21 -14.75
CA ASP A 50 10.87 1.77 -16.10
C ASP A 50 9.36 1.47 -16.18
N GLY A 51 8.59 1.75 -15.13
CA GLY A 51 7.15 1.47 -15.06
C GLY A 51 6.81 -0.01 -14.81
N LEU A 52 7.81 -0.90 -14.75
CA LEU A 52 7.60 -2.33 -14.52
C LEU A 52 7.32 -2.65 -13.05
N HIS A 53 6.38 -3.56 -12.83
CA HIS A 53 6.12 -4.16 -11.53
C HIS A 53 7.25 -5.11 -11.15
N THR A 54 7.78 -5.01 -9.93
CA THR A 54 8.82 -5.93 -9.47
C THR A 54 8.44 -6.81 -8.29
N HIS A 55 7.71 -6.27 -7.31
CA HIS A 55 7.41 -7.00 -6.08
C HIS A 55 6.01 -6.64 -5.61
N THR A 56 5.22 -7.66 -5.24
CA THR A 56 3.97 -7.48 -4.51
C THR A 56 4.20 -7.84 -3.04
N ARG A 57 3.67 -7.03 -2.14
CA ARG A 57 3.60 -7.36 -0.72
C ARG A 57 2.19 -7.15 -0.17
N THR A 58 1.78 -7.95 0.78
CA THR A 58 0.50 -7.83 1.49
C THR A 58 0.72 -7.46 2.94
N LEU A 59 -0.22 -6.70 3.49
CA LEU A 59 -0.32 -6.38 4.92
C LEU A 59 -1.76 -6.60 5.34
N ASP A 60 -1.99 -7.43 6.36
CA ASP A 60 -3.35 -7.77 6.78
C ASP A 60 -3.99 -6.72 7.72
N GLY A 61 -3.21 -5.76 8.23
CA GLY A 61 -3.65 -4.71 9.15
C GLY A 61 -2.51 -3.85 9.67
N ARG A 62 -2.84 -2.84 10.50
CA ARG A 62 -1.96 -1.73 10.92
C ARG A 62 -0.58 -2.15 11.46
N TYR A 63 -0.51 -3.27 12.17
CA TYR A 63 0.70 -3.79 12.81
C TYR A 63 1.27 -5.04 12.11
N SER A 64 0.75 -5.39 10.94
CA SER A 64 1.17 -6.57 10.21
C SER A 64 2.54 -6.38 9.59
N VAL A 65 3.36 -7.42 9.65
CA VAL A 65 4.63 -7.46 8.93
C VAL A 65 4.33 -7.65 7.43
N PRO A 66 4.91 -6.83 6.53
CA PRO A 66 4.72 -7.00 5.10
C PRO A 66 5.20 -8.37 4.63
N ARG A 67 4.32 -9.13 3.99
CA ARG A 67 4.65 -10.45 3.41
C ARG A 67 4.79 -10.31 1.91
N GLN A 68 5.87 -10.85 1.35
CA GLN A 68 6.04 -10.92 -0.09
C GLN A 68 5.21 -12.09 -0.64
N VAL A 69 4.49 -11.85 -1.74
CA VAL A 69 3.62 -12.81 -2.43
C VAL A 69 3.88 -12.77 -3.93
#